data_AF-A0A0G1C4J2-F1
#
_entry.id   AF-A0A0G1C4J2-F1
#
_cell.length_a   1.000
_cell.length_b   1.000
_cell.length_c   1.000
_cell.angle_alpha   90.00
_cell.angle_beta   90.00
_cell.angle_gamma   90.00
#
_symmetry.space_group_name_H-M   'P 1'
#
loop_
_entity.id
_entity.type
_entity.pdbx_description
1 polymer ?
#
loop_
_entity_poly.entity_id
_entity_poly.type
_entity_poly.pdbx_seq_one_letter_code
_entity_poly.pdbx_strand_id
1 'polypeptide(L)'
;MKWFRILANIALLVAVLWLPFWVTVLLVLVGLFYFRNYYEALIALLLIDLIYGVPLARWGGWPLVSFSIGIVLFIGAEILKRRLKFYERS
;
A
#
# COMPACT_ATOMS: atom_id res chain seq x y z
N MET A 1 6.77 16.76 11.50
CA MET A 1 7.38 15.53 10.93
C MET A 1 7.11 15.39 9.42
N LYS A 2 7.57 16.32 8.56
CA LYS A 2 7.38 16.22 7.09
C LYS A 2 8.45 15.34 6.41
N TRP A 3 9.69 15.39 6.91
CA TRP A 3 10.83 14.65 6.34
C TRP A 3 10.65 13.11 6.33
N PHE A 4 10.10 12.53 7.40
CA PHE A 4 9.82 11.08 7.44
C PHE A 4 8.83 10.62 6.37
N ARG A 5 7.86 11.46 5.98
CA ARG A 5 6.90 11.14 4.90
C ARG A 5 7.59 11.09 3.53
N ILE A 6 8.51 12.02 3.29
CA ILE A 6 9.26 12.11 2.03
C ILE A 6 10.18 10.90 1.91
N LEU A 7 10.91 10.55 2.97
CA LEU A 7 11.78 9.36 3.02
C LEU A 7 10.98 8.07 2.78
N ALA A 8 9.83 7.92 3.43
CA ALA A 8 8.96 6.78 3.21
C ALA A 8 8.48 6.70 1.76
N ASN A 9 8.06 7.81 1.15
CA ASN A 9 7.67 7.85 -0.27
C ASN A 9 8.82 7.49 -1.22
N ILE A 10 10.02 8.01 -0.98
CA ILE A 10 11.20 7.68 -1.79
C ILE A 10 11.51 6.19 -1.67
N ALA A 11 11.54 5.64 -0.45
CA ALA A 11 11.76 4.22 -0.23
C ALA A 11 10.69 3.36 -0.92
N LEU A 12 9.44 3.79 -0.88
CA LEU A 12 8.32 3.08 -1.49
C LEU A 12 8.39 3.16 -3.03
N LEU A 13 8.77 4.30 -3.61
CA LEU A 13 9.03 4.43 -5.05
C LEU A 13 10.17 3.53 -5.52
N VAL A 14 11.29 3.51 -4.79
CA VAL A 14 12.40 2.60 -5.09
C VAL A 14 11.94 1.15 -4.99
N ALA A 15 11.10 0.83 -4.00
CA ALA A 15 10.53 -0.50 -3.86
C ALA A 15 9.61 -0.90 -5.01
N VAL A 16 8.75 0.01 -5.48
CA VAL A 16 7.88 -0.22 -6.65
C VAL A 16 8.71 -0.46 -7.91
N LEU A 17 9.84 0.23 -8.09
CA LEU A 17 10.60 0.17 -9.34
C LEU A 17 11.59 -1.01 -9.39
N TRP A 18 12.21 -1.35 -8.26
CA TRP A 18 13.35 -2.27 -8.22
C TRP A 18 13.12 -3.52 -7.37
N LEU A 19 12.18 -3.51 -6.42
CA LEU A 19 11.94 -4.63 -5.53
C LEU A 19 10.74 -5.49 -5.96
N PRO A 20 10.74 -6.78 -5.58
CA PRO A 20 9.61 -7.65 -5.84
C PRO A 20 8.36 -7.15 -5.09
N PHE A 21 7.19 -7.33 -5.72
CA PHE A 21 5.90 -6.80 -5.26
C PHE A 21 5.59 -7.09 -3.77
N TRP A 22 5.99 -8.25 -3.25
CA TRP A 22 5.81 -8.62 -1.85
C TRP A 22 6.43 -7.61 -0.86
N VAL A 23 7.63 -7.13 -1.15
CA VAL A 23 8.35 -6.19 -0.27
C VAL A 23 7.61 -4.87 -0.23
N THR A 24 7.11 -4.43 -1.38
CA THR A 24 6.37 -3.18 -1.50
C THR A 24 4.99 -3.26 -0.84
N VAL A 25 4.28 -4.39 -0.94
CA VAL A 25 3.03 -4.62 -0.20
C VAL A 25 3.27 -4.54 1.32
N LEU A 26 4.37 -5.12 1.81
CA LEU A 26 4.73 -5.07 3.22
C LEU A 26 5.05 -3.64 3.67
N LEU A 27 5.82 -2.89 2.88
CA LEU A 27 6.11 -1.47 3.12
C LEU A 27 4.83 -0.63 3.15
N VAL A 28 3.90 -0.88 2.22
CA VAL A 28 2.59 -0.23 2.17
C VAL A 28 1.79 -0.53 3.43
N LEU A 29 1.73 -1.78 3.89
CA LEU A 29 1.05 -2.16 5.12
C LEU A 29 1.62 -1.43 6.34
N VAL A 30 2.95 -1.43 6.50
CA VAL A 30 3.60 -0.73 7.61
C VAL A 30 3.34 0.77 7.54
N GLY A 31 3.45 1.37 6.35
CA GLY A 31 3.15 2.78 6.12
C GLY A 31 1.69 3.13 6.42
N LEU A 32 0.76 2.23 6.11
CA LEU A 32 -0.66 2.35 6.42
C LEU A 32 -0.92 2.43 7.92
N PHE A 33 -0.24 1.63 8.74
CA PHE A 33 -0.40 1.70 10.20
C PHE A 33 0.35 2.87 10.82
N TYR A 34 1.52 3.22 10.28
CA TYR A 34 2.36 4.30 10.82
C TYR A 34 1.81 5.70 10.50
N PHE A 35 1.27 5.90 9.30
CA PHE A 35 0.73 7.18 8.88
C PHE A 35 -0.81 7.17 8.91
N ARG A 36 -1.40 8.18 9.57
CA ARG A 36 -2.86 8.30 9.65
C ARG A 36 -3.52 8.41 8.28
N ASN A 37 -2.99 9.29 7.41
CA ASN A 37 -3.46 9.46 6.03
C ASN A 37 -2.32 9.13 5.05
N TYR A 38 -2.33 7.91 4.52
CA TYR A 38 -1.32 7.39 3.59
C TYR A 38 -1.91 6.97 2.26
N TYR A 39 -2.42 7.94 1.50
CA TYR A 39 -2.98 7.70 0.17
C TYR A 39 -1.91 7.27 -0.85
N GLU A 40 -0.63 7.60 -0.59
CA GLU A 40 0.48 7.23 -1.46
C GLU A 40 0.65 5.70 -1.60
N ALA A 41 0.24 4.94 -0.59
CA ALA A 41 0.20 3.48 -0.64
C ALA A 41 -0.70 2.93 -1.75
N LEU A 42 -1.86 3.55 -1.97
CA LEU A 42 -2.79 3.14 -3.03
C LEU A 42 -2.20 3.41 -4.41
N ILE A 43 -1.54 4.56 -4.59
CA ILE A 43 -0.85 4.93 -5.83
C ILE A 43 0.26 3.92 -6.13
N ALA A 44 1.02 3.52 -5.12
CA ALA A 44 2.10 2.55 -5.28
C ALA A 44 1.62 1.13 -5.63
N LEU A 45 0.52 0.68 -5.02
CA LEU A 45 -0.09 -0.61 -5.36
C LEU A 45 -0.68 -0.59 -6.77
N LEU A 46 -1.24 0.54 -7.19
CA LEU A 46 -1.69 0.75 -8.57
C LEU A 46 -0.50 0.69 -9.55
N LEU A 47 0.60 1.38 -9.23
CA LEU A 47 1.82 1.35 -10.05
C LEU A 47 2.42 -0.05 -10.13
N ILE A 48 2.41 -0.80 -9.03
CA ILE A 48 2.86 -2.20 -9.02
C ILE A 48 2.04 -3.04 -9.97
N ASP A 49 0.72 -2.88 -9.97
CA ASP A 49 -0.11 -3.66 -10.86
C ASP A 49 0.02 -3.18 -12.31
N LEU A 50 0.39 -1.92 -12.54
CA LEU A 50 0.68 -1.42 -13.89
C LEU A 50 2.04 -1.91 -14.42
N ILE A 51 3.05 -2.07 -13.56
CA ILE A 51 4.41 -2.49 -13.91
C ILE A 51 4.54 -4.02 -13.95
N TYR A 52 3.94 -4.69 -12.96
CA TYR A 52 4.06 -6.13 -12.74
C TYR A 52 2.75 -6.90 -12.94
N GLY A 53 1.65 -6.24 -13.31
CA GLY A 53 0.36 -6.87 -13.61
C GLY A 53 0.43 -7.65 -14.91
N VAL A 54 1.19 -8.73 -14.87
CA VAL A 54 1.05 -9.81 -15.83
C VAL A 54 -0.30 -10.47 -15.49
N PRO A 55 -1.23 -10.60 -16.46
CA PRO A 55 -2.44 -11.37 -16.25
C PRO A 55 -2.02 -12.82 -15.96
N LEU A 56 -1.88 -13.15 -14.69
CA LEU A 56 -1.60 -14.50 -14.27
C LEU A 56 -2.81 -15.34 -14.67
N ALA A 57 -2.60 -16.33 -15.54
CA ALA A 57 -3.64 -17.30 -15.90
C ALA A 57 -4.29 -17.96 -14.66
N ARG A 58 -3.59 -17.96 -13.51
CA ARG A 58 -4.10 -18.39 -12.20
C ARG A 58 -5.27 -17.57 -11.65
N TRP A 59 -5.49 -16.32 -12.09
CA TRP A 59 -6.56 -15.44 -11.62
C TRP A 59 -7.64 -15.20 -12.70
N GLY A 60 -7.73 -16.09 -13.70
CA GLY A 60 -8.75 -15.98 -14.75
C GLY A 60 -8.56 -14.80 -15.71
N GLY A 61 -7.36 -14.21 -15.74
CA GLY A 61 -7.06 -13.04 -16.58
C GLY A 61 -7.48 -11.70 -15.98
N TRP A 62 -7.89 -11.65 -14.70
CA TRP A 62 -8.25 -10.41 -14.02
C TRP A 62 -7.02 -9.50 -13.85
N PRO A 63 -6.98 -8.30 -14.46
CA PRO A 63 -5.92 -7.32 -14.22
C PRO A 63 -6.19 -6.58 -12.90
N LEU A 64 -5.18 -6.05 -12.21
CA LEU A 64 -5.37 -5.24 -11.00
C LEU A 64 -5.72 -6.03 -9.72
N VAL A 65 -5.23 -7.27 -9.60
CA VAL A 65 -5.45 -8.11 -8.41
C VAL A 65 -4.80 -7.51 -7.17
N SER A 66 -3.55 -7.03 -7.28
CA SER A 66 -2.79 -6.48 -6.14
C SER A 66 -3.41 -5.18 -5.66
N PHE A 67 -3.89 -4.35 -6.60
CA PHE A 67 -4.61 -3.12 -6.29
C PHE A 67 -5.93 -3.40 -5.59
N SER A 68 -6.70 -4.39 -6.07
CA SER A 68 -7.98 -4.77 -5.48
C SER A 68 -7.82 -5.27 -4.03
N ILE A 69 -6.84 -6.15 -3.79
CA ILE A 69 -6.48 -6.62 -2.44
C ILE A 69 -6.01 -5.44 -1.59
N GLY A 70 -5.22 -4.54 -2.17
CA GLY A 70 -4.76 -3.30 -1.58
C GLY A 70 -5.88 -2.43 -1.03
N ILE A 71 -6.93 -2.22 -1.82
CA ILE A 71 -8.12 -1.46 -1.42
C ILE A 71 -8.80 -2.11 -0.22
N VAL A 72 -9.01 -3.43 -0.27
CA VAL A 72 -9.65 -4.16 0.83
C VAL A 72 -8.85 -4.01 2.13
N LEU A 73 -7.51 -4.14 2.04
CA LEU A 73 -6.62 -3.94 3.19
C LEU A 73 -6.63 -2.50 3.69
N PHE A 74 -6.61 -1.51 2.78
CA PHE A 74 -6.66 -0.09 3.14
C PHE A 74 -7.95 0.24 3.89
N ILE A 75 -9.10 -0.19 3.36
CA ILE A 75 -10.41 0.01 4.00
C ILE A 75 -10.45 -0.72 5.35
N GLY A 76 -9.99 -1.97 5.40
CA GLY A 76 -9.91 -2.73 6.64
C GLY A 76 -9.05 -2.05 7.70
N ALA A 77 -7.88 -1.52 7.32
CA ALA A 77 -6.99 -0.79 8.20
C ALA A 77 -7.63 0.53 8.69
N GLU A 78 -8.30 1.28 7.82
CA GLU A 78 -9.02 2.50 8.21
C GLU A 78 -10.17 2.21 9.18
N ILE A 79 -10.95 1.16 8.94
CA ILE A 79 -12.02 0.73 9.85
C ILE A 79 -11.42 0.29 11.19
N LEU A 80 -10.34 -0.48 11.16
CA LEU A 80 -9.65 -0.97 12.35
C LEU A 80 -9.10 0.20 13.19
N LYS A 81 -8.44 1.18 12.55
CA LYS A 81 -7.98 2.41 13.20
C LYS A 81 -9.12 3.21 13.82
N ARG A 82 -10.28 3.30 13.16
CA ARG A 82 -11.46 3.98 13.70
C ARG A 82 -12.08 3.25 14.89
N ARG A 83 -11.99 1.91 14.92
CA ARG A 83 -12.49 1.06 16.00
C ARG A 83 -11.53 0.99 17.20
N LEU A 84 -10.23 1.11 16.96
CA LEU A 84 -9.23 1.27 18.02
C LEU A 84 -9.28 2.71 18.55
N LYS A 85 -9.91 2.91 19.71
CA LYS A 85 -9.90 4.15 20.53
C LYS A 85 -8.50 4.77 20.80
N PHE A 86 -7.42 4.13 20.35
CA PHE A 86 -6.04 4.49 20.67
C PHE A 86 -5.47 5.64 19.84
N TYR A 87 -6.14 6.08 18.76
CA TYR A 87 -5.65 7.16 17.89
C TYR A 87 -6.31 8.53 18.17
N GLU A 88 -7.01 8.67 19.30
CA GLU A 88 -7.73 9.88 19.66
C GLU A 88 -6.82 10.96 20.31
N ARG A 89 -5.54 10.66 20.57
CA ARG A 89 -4.64 11.62 21.24
C ARG A 89 -3.15 11.39 20.95
N SER A 90 -2.65 11.90 19.82
CA SER A 90 -1.23 12.29 19.64
C SER A 90 -1.04 13.15 18.40
#